data_AF-A0A2V9IQT9-F1
#
_entry.id   AF-A0A2V9IQT9-F1
#
_cell.length_a   1.000
_cell.length_b   1.000
_cell.length_c   1.000
_cell.angle_alpha   90.00
_cell.angle_beta   90.00
_cell.angle_gamma   90.00
#
_symmetry.space_group_name_H-M   'P 1'
#
loop_
_entity.id
_entity.type
_entity.pdbx_description
1 polymer ?
#
loop_
_entity_poly.entity_id
_entity_poly.type
_entity_poly.pdbx_seq_one_letter_code
_entity_poly.pdbx_strand_id
1 'polypeptide(L)'
;MTLPDADQTPEQIAGLAAGIGREGQFARWLAENGFEVVVPVLIDRGSRWSGDPQIRITDQTHREWIYRQAFHMGRHVIGYEVEKVLAAVDWFQRKSGGKGQIGVTGYGEGGLIAFYSAAVDTRIDAALVSGYFDSRQAVWSEPIYRNVWGLLREFGDAELGTLIAPRGLIVEYSQVPAVTNQKGDLKTSKFEAVRAEFDRIDALTGPGFQPKQLISGSGGAPVGPGSPEAMEAFARLLGVNAPLPLSGEVPVERRRSFDPAE
;
A
#
# COMPACT_ATOMS: atom_id res chain seq x y z
N MET A 1 2.38 -9.82 -2.63
CA MET A 1 2.67 -8.51 -3.24
C MET A 1 2.98 -7.52 -2.15
N THR A 2 4.04 -6.74 -2.33
CA THR A 2 4.48 -5.76 -1.33
C THR A 2 4.70 -4.42 -2.00
N LEU A 3 4.00 -3.38 -1.53
CA LEU A 3 3.92 -2.08 -2.19
C LEU A 3 4.54 -1.00 -1.28
N PRO A 4 5.67 -0.40 -1.68
CA PRO A 4 6.28 0.69 -0.92
C PRO A 4 5.41 1.95 -0.98
N ASP A 5 5.74 2.97 -0.17
CA ASP A 5 5.25 4.31 -0.49
C ASP A 5 5.83 4.80 -1.83
N ALA A 6 5.18 5.77 -2.49
CA ALA A 6 5.57 6.20 -3.83
C ALA A 6 7.02 6.71 -3.94
N ASP A 7 7.60 7.25 -2.88
CA ASP A 7 8.98 7.75 -2.87
C ASP A 7 10.00 6.73 -2.33
N GLN A 8 9.57 5.48 -2.12
CA GLN A 8 10.41 4.37 -1.68
C GLN A 8 10.63 3.39 -2.82
N THR A 9 11.88 2.95 -3.01
CA THR A 9 12.22 1.99 -4.06
C THR A 9 12.00 0.54 -3.60
N PRO A 10 11.81 -0.41 -4.55
CA PRO A 10 11.78 -1.82 -4.21
C PRO A 10 13.01 -2.31 -3.44
N GLU A 11 14.18 -1.81 -3.83
CA GLU A 11 15.45 -2.17 -3.21
C GLU A 11 15.55 -1.69 -1.76
N GLN A 12 14.99 -0.53 -1.45
CA GLN A 12 14.95 -0.01 -0.07
C GLN A 12 14.15 -0.95 0.83
N ILE A 13 12.92 -1.30 0.45
CA ILE A 13 12.05 -2.18 1.27
C ILE A 13 12.51 -3.65 1.29
N ALA A 14 13.34 -4.05 0.32
CA ALA A 14 14.02 -5.34 0.30
C ALA A 14 15.34 -5.34 1.11
N GLY A 15 15.80 -4.19 1.61
CA GLY A 15 17.07 -4.07 2.32
C GLY A 15 18.30 -4.20 1.43
N LEU A 16 18.16 -3.99 0.12
CA LEU A 16 19.23 -4.01 -0.89
C LEU A 16 19.82 -2.61 -1.13
N ALA A 17 19.09 -1.55 -0.78
CA ALA A 17 19.54 -0.16 -0.87
C ALA A 17 19.30 0.59 0.45
N ALA A 18 20.11 1.63 0.68
CA ALA A 18 19.93 2.53 1.81
C ALA A 18 18.70 3.46 1.61
N GLY A 19 18.21 4.05 2.71
CA GLY A 19 17.14 5.06 2.68
C GLY A 19 15.99 4.79 3.64
N ILE A 20 15.87 3.54 4.13
CA ILE A 20 14.89 3.18 5.16
C ILE A 20 15.55 2.34 6.27
N GLY A 21 15.02 2.44 7.49
CA GLY A 21 15.43 1.60 8.61
C GLY A 21 15.02 0.13 8.44
N ARG A 22 15.58 -0.75 9.26
CA ARG A 22 15.35 -2.21 9.18
C ARG A 22 13.89 -2.57 9.43
N GLU A 23 13.23 -1.82 10.29
CA GLU A 23 11.80 -1.89 10.59
C GLU A 23 10.92 -1.64 9.36
N GLY A 24 11.36 -0.80 8.42
CA GLY A 24 10.65 -0.53 7.17
C GLY A 24 10.91 -1.54 6.05
N GLN A 25 11.74 -2.57 6.28
CA GLN A 25 12.10 -3.57 5.27
C GLN A 25 11.09 -4.73 5.23
N PHE A 26 9.80 -4.43 5.14
CA PHE A 26 8.72 -5.43 5.24
C PHE A 26 8.70 -6.40 4.03
N ALA A 27 9.23 -6.03 2.87
CA ALA A 27 9.42 -6.96 1.76
C ALA A 27 10.48 -8.02 2.08
N ARG A 28 11.59 -7.58 2.69
CA ARG A 28 12.64 -8.47 3.18
C ARG A 28 12.13 -9.41 4.26
N TRP A 29 11.35 -8.89 5.22
CA TRP A 29 10.77 -9.70 6.29
C TRP A 29 9.91 -10.84 5.73
N LEU A 30 9.06 -10.55 4.72
CA LEU A 30 8.25 -11.57 4.06
C LEU A 30 9.12 -12.60 3.33
N ALA A 31 10.14 -12.16 2.59
CA ALA A 31 11.04 -13.08 1.89
C ALA A 31 11.78 -14.02 2.85
N GLU A 32 12.27 -13.51 3.99
CA GLU A 32 12.91 -14.31 5.03
C GLU A 32 11.96 -15.29 5.74
N ASN A 33 10.65 -15.00 5.71
CA ASN A 33 9.60 -15.87 6.25
C ASN A 33 9.01 -16.85 5.22
N GLY A 34 9.68 -17.06 4.09
CA GLY A 34 9.32 -18.07 3.10
C GLY A 34 8.25 -17.64 2.11
N PHE A 35 7.88 -16.36 2.09
CA PHE A 35 6.98 -15.83 1.07
C PHE A 35 7.73 -15.59 -0.24
N GLU A 36 7.07 -15.85 -1.36
CA GLU A 36 7.49 -15.32 -2.64
C GLU A 36 7.00 -13.88 -2.79
N VAL A 37 7.93 -12.94 -2.89
CA VAL A 37 7.64 -11.50 -2.85
C VAL A 37 7.93 -10.84 -4.20
N VAL A 38 6.94 -10.11 -4.70
CA VAL A 38 7.07 -9.21 -5.84
C VAL A 38 6.80 -7.79 -5.36
N VAL A 39 7.71 -6.88 -5.70
CA VAL A 39 7.70 -5.48 -5.32
C VAL A 39 7.73 -4.61 -6.59
N PRO A 40 6.59 -4.10 -7.06
CA PRO A 40 6.55 -3.23 -8.22
C PRO A 40 6.98 -1.80 -7.84
N VAL A 41 7.56 -1.09 -8.80
CA VAL A 41 7.82 0.35 -8.67
C VAL A 41 6.50 1.11 -8.79
N LEU A 42 6.25 2.00 -7.83
CA LEU A 42 5.17 2.99 -7.90
C LEU A 42 5.66 4.26 -8.57
N ILE A 43 4.73 5.03 -9.14
CA ILE A 43 5.02 6.34 -9.71
C ILE A 43 5.33 7.29 -8.56
N ASP A 44 6.55 7.81 -8.52
CA ASP A 44 7.05 8.67 -7.45
C ASP A 44 6.49 10.09 -7.48
N ARG A 45 6.77 10.87 -6.43
CA ARG A 45 6.32 12.27 -6.30
C ARG A 45 7.36 13.29 -6.75
N GLY A 46 8.47 12.88 -7.35
CA GLY A 46 9.39 13.75 -8.05
C GLY A 46 8.76 14.40 -9.29
N SER A 47 9.44 15.37 -9.88
CA SER A 47 8.95 16.13 -11.05
C SER A 47 9.94 16.15 -12.22
N ARG A 48 11.05 15.40 -12.10
CA ARG A 48 12.17 15.39 -13.07
C ARG A 48 11.71 15.11 -14.50
N TRP A 49 10.70 14.28 -14.68
CA TRP A 49 10.19 13.80 -15.96
C TRP A 49 8.79 14.35 -16.31
N SER A 50 8.30 15.34 -15.56
CA SER A 50 6.97 15.94 -15.76
C SER A 50 7.00 17.02 -16.85
N GLY A 51 7.31 16.64 -18.09
CA GLY A 51 7.29 17.54 -19.24
C GLY A 51 8.28 17.14 -20.34
N ASP A 52 8.58 18.08 -21.22
CA ASP A 52 9.56 17.90 -22.30
C ASP A 52 10.67 18.96 -22.15
N PRO A 53 11.97 18.58 -22.05
CA PRO A 53 13.07 19.52 -21.96
C PRO A 53 13.17 20.51 -23.13
N GLN A 54 12.65 20.16 -24.30
CA GLN A 54 12.63 21.02 -25.50
C GLN A 54 11.52 22.06 -25.45
N ILE A 55 10.47 21.85 -24.64
CA ILE A 55 9.31 22.74 -24.54
C ILE A 55 9.27 23.39 -23.15
N ARG A 56 9.03 22.58 -22.12
CA ARG A 56 8.97 22.98 -20.71
C ARG A 56 8.91 21.75 -19.81
N ILE A 57 9.78 21.72 -18.79
CA ILE A 57 9.60 20.87 -17.60
C ILE A 57 8.67 21.59 -16.62
N THR A 58 7.67 20.89 -16.11
CA THR A 58 6.73 21.40 -15.11
C THR A 58 7.17 21.09 -13.69
N ASP A 59 6.59 21.77 -12.73
CA ASP A 59 6.75 21.52 -11.29
C ASP A 59 5.78 20.48 -10.75
N GLN A 60 4.97 19.86 -11.62
CA GLN A 60 4.01 18.83 -11.23
C GLN A 60 4.73 17.55 -10.85
N THR A 61 4.26 16.88 -9.80
CA THR A 61 4.78 15.54 -9.48
C THR A 61 4.44 14.56 -10.59
N HIS A 62 5.20 13.48 -10.76
CA HIS A 62 4.93 12.47 -11.79
C HIS A 62 3.52 11.89 -11.62
N ARG A 63 3.07 11.69 -10.38
CA ARG A 63 1.69 11.28 -10.06
C ARG A 63 0.65 12.31 -10.53
N GLU A 64 0.85 13.61 -10.25
CA GLU A 64 -0.06 14.67 -10.71
C GLU A 64 -0.05 14.78 -12.24
N TRP A 65 1.13 14.75 -12.86
CA TRP A 65 1.32 14.86 -14.30
C TRP A 65 0.55 13.75 -15.03
N ILE A 66 0.75 12.50 -14.60
CA ILE A 66 0.04 11.34 -15.16
C ILE A 66 -1.46 11.42 -14.86
N TYR A 67 -1.86 11.79 -13.64
CA TYR A 67 -3.27 11.96 -13.28
C TYR A 67 -3.99 12.91 -14.24
N ARG A 68 -3.41 14.09 -14.52
CA ARG A 68 -4.04 15.11 -15.36
C ARG A 68 -4.26 14.63 -16.78
N GLN A 69 -3.33 13.87 -17.34
CA GLN A 69 -3.47 13.27 -18.66
C GLN A 69 -4.52 12.14 -18.65
N ALA A 70 -4.47 11.28 -17.64
CA ALA A 70 -5.34 10.11 -17.50
C ALA A 70 -6.81 10.48 -17.25
N PHE A 71 -7.06 11.55 -16.48
CA PHE A 71 -8.40 12.00 -16.11
C PHE A 71 -9.28 12.27 -17.33
N HIS A 72 -8.72 12.94 -18.35
CA HIS A 72 -9.44 13.22 -19.60
C HIS A 72 -9.86 11.96 -20.38
N MET A 73 -9.19 10.84 -20.12
CA MET A 73 -9.46 9.55 -20.74
C MET A 73 -10.34 8.64 -19.86
N GLY A 74 -10.87 9.16 -18.74
CA GLY A 74 -11.60 8.37 -17.75
C GLY A 74 -10.72 7.36 -17.01
N ARG A 75 -9.40 7.60 -16.95
CA ARG A 75 -8.42 6.75 -16.28
C ARG A 75 -7.83 7.44 -15.06
N HIS A 76 -7.15 6.68 -14.22
CA HIS A 76 -6.60 7.19 -12.97
C HIS A 76 -5.25 6.54 -12.64
N VAL A 77 -4.33 7.28 -12.02
CA VAL A 77 -3.01 6.76 -11.64
C VAL A 77 -3.10 5.59 -10.66
N ILE A 78 -4.00 5.68 -9.68
CA ILE A 78 -4.41 4.55 -8.81
C ILE A 78 -4.79 3.33 -9.66
N GLY A 79 -5.64 3.50 -10.67
CA GLY A 79 -6.06 2.41 -11.55
C GLY A 79 -4.90 1.76 -12.28
N TYR A 80 -3.95 2.55 -12.80
CA TYR A 80 -2.74 2.00 -13.45
C TYR A 80 -1.87 1.20 -12.49
N GLU A 81 -1.76 1.61 -11.24
CA GLU A 81 -0.97 0.88 -10.24
C GLU A 81 -1.70 -0.36 -9.70
N VAL A 82 -3.02 -0.31 -9.59
CA VAL A 82 -3.85 -1.50 -9.31
C VAL A 82 -3.67 -2.54 -10.43
N GLU A 83 -3.69 -2.14 -11.70
CA GLU A 83 -3.44 -3.05 -12.83
C GLU A 83 -2.07 -3.77 -12.73
N LYS A 84 -1.03 -3.11 -12.20
CA LYS A 84 0.26 -3.78 -11.92
C LYS A 84 0.09 -4.89 -10.89
N VAL A 85 -0.72 -4.67 -9.86
CA VAL A 85 -1.03 -5.68 -8.84
C VAL A 85 -1.82 -6.84 -9.44
N LEU A 86 -2.86 -6.56 -10.22
CA LEU A 86 -3.69 -7.60 -10.87
C LEU A 86 -2.86 -8.48 -11.82
N ALA A 87 -1.94 -7.88 -12.59
CA ALA A 87 -1.02 -8.62 -13.43
C ALA A 87 -0.08 -9.53 -12.63
N ALA A 88 0.36 -9.10 -11.45
CA ALA A 88 1.16 -9.93 -10.56
C ALA A 88 0.34 -11.05 -9.90
N VAL A 89 -0.94 -10.80 -9.57
CA VAL A 89 -1.88 -11.84 -9.10
C VAL A 89 -2.05 -12.91 -10.17
N ASP A 90 -2.24 -12.53 -11.43
CA ASP A 90 -2.30 -13.47 -12.57
C ASP A 90 -1.05 -14.35 -12.65
N TRP A 91 0.13 -13.75 -12.45
CA TRP A 91 1.39 -14.47 -12.44
C TRP A 91 1.48 -15.46 -11.28
N PHE A 92 1.13 -15.06 -10.05
CA PHE A 92 1.09 -15.94 -8.88
C PHE A 92 0.10 -17.10 -9.04
N GLN A 93 -1.09 -16.83 -9.58
CA GLN A 93 -2.10 -17.84 -9.89
C GLN A 93 -1.55 -18.89 -10.86
N ARG A 94 -0.97 -18.46 -11.98
CA ARG A 94 -0.39 -19.38 -12.98
C ARG A 94 0.76 -20.19 -12.38
N LYS A 95 1.66 -19.53 -11.64
CA LYS A 95 2.85 -20.18 -11.08
C LYS A 95 2.50 -21.20 -10.00
N SER A 96 1.53 -20.91 -9.14
CA SER A 96 1.09 -21.81 -8.07
C SER A 96 0.08 -22.88 -8.54
N GLY A 97 -0.33 -22.86 -9.82
CA GLY A 97 -1.40 -23.71 -10.33
C GLY A 97 -2.76 -23.43 -9.67
N GLY A 98 -2.99 -22.20 -9.23
CA GLY A 98 -4.20 -21.73 -8.56
C GLY A 98 -4.37 -22.21 -7.10
N LYS A 99 -3.31 -22.73 -6.48
CA LYS A 99 -3.36 -23.31 -5.11
C LYS A 99 -2.65 -22.48 -4.05
N GLY A 100 -1.87 -21.48 -4.44
CA GLY A 100 -1.13 -20.63 -3.49
C GLY A 100 -2.01 -19.54 -2.91
N GLN A 101 -1.78 -19.20 -1.64
CA GLN A 101 -2.39 -18.01 -1.02
C GLN A 101 -1.68 -16.75 -1.52
N ILE A 102 -2.45 -15.70 -1.81
CA ILE A 102 -1.97 -14.44 -2.35
C ILE A 102 -2.33 -13.31 -1.40
N GLY A 103 -1.32 -12.70 -0.79
CA GLY A 103 -1.48 -11.49 0.01
C GLY A 103 -1.03 -10.23 -0.72
N VAL A 104 -1.62 -9.09 -0.35
CA VAL A 104 -1.12 -7.76 -0.73
C VAL A 104 -0.89 -6.93 0.52
N THR A 105 0.27 -6.30 0.62
CA THR A 105 0.58 -5.37 1.71
C THR A 105 1.17 -4.09 1.15
N GLY A 106 0.93 -2.96 1.79
CA GLY A 106 1.61 -1.72 1.42
C GLY A 106 1.52 -0.59 2.42
N TYR A 107 2.38 0.41 2.20
CA TYR A 107 2.51 1.60 3.03
C TYR A 107 2.26 2.88 2.24
N GLY A 108 1.52 3.85 2.82
CA GLY A 108 1.27 5.15 2.18
C GLY A 108 0.49 5.00 0.87
N GLU A 109 1.05 5.45 -0.25
CA GLU A 109 0.44 5.15 -1.57
C GLU A 109 0.38 3.65 -1.85
N GLY A 110 1.40 2.88 -1.44
CA GLY A 110 1.34 1.43 -1.54
C GLY A 110 0.21 0.82 -0.71
N GLY A 111 -0.12 1.43 0.43
CA GLY A 111 -1.25 1.04 1.27
C GLY A 111 -2.59 1.31 0.57
N LEU A 112 -2.72 2.47 -0.07
CA LEU A 112 -3.85 2.79 -0.95
C LEU A 112 -4.00 1.73 -2.05
N ILE A 113 -2.94 1.45 -2.80
CA ILE A 113 -3.00 0.50 -3.92
C ILE A 113 -3.29 -0.92 -3.42
N ALA A 114 -2.70 -1.34 -2.29
CA ALA A 114 -2.96 -2.63 -1.67
C ALA A 114 -4.45 -2.79 -1.34
N PHE A 115 -5.03 -1.76 -0.72
CA PHE A 115 -6.42 -1.75 -0.29
C PHE A 115 -7.39 -1.85 -1.47
N TYR A 116 -7.21 -0.98 -2.47
CA TYR A 116 -8.06 -1.00 -3.66
C TYR A 116 -7.92 -2.31 -4.45
N SER A 117 -6.69 -2.83 -4.57
CA SER A 117 -6.46 -4.11 -5.26
C SER A 117 -7.20 -5.25 -4.56
N ALA A 118 -7.13 -5.34 -3.23
CA ALA A 118 -7.84 -6.36 -2.46
C ALA A 118 -9.37 -6.21 -2.58
N ALA A 119 -9.89 -4.98 -2.64
CA ALA A 119 -11.31 -4.73 -2.83
C ALA A 119 -11.81 -5.20 -4.21
N VAL A 120 -11.05 -4.99 -5.28
CA VAL A 120 -11.51 -5.30 -6.66
C VAL A 120 -11.15 -6.70 -7.16
N ASP A 121 -10.15 -7.37 -6.57
CA ASP A 121 -9.74 -8.73 -6.96
C ASP A 121 -9.95 -9.73 -5.83
N THR A 122 -10.95 -10.59 -6.00
CA THR A 122 -11.35 -11.59 -5.01
C THR A 122 -10.33 -12.72 -4.83
N ARG A 123 -9.30 -12.80 -5.68
CA ARG A 123 -8.24 -13.82 -5.62
C ARG A 123 -7.16 -13.47 -4.59
N ILE A 124 -7.20 -12.27 -4.02
CA ILE A 124 -6.29 -11.83 -2.95
C ILE A 124 -6.90 -12.25 -1.61
N ASP A 125 -6.24 -13.17 -0.89
CA ASP A 125 -6.72 -13.78 0.35
C ASP A 125 -6.60 -12.90 1.59
N ALA A 126 -5.64 -11.97 1.60
CA ALA A 126 -5.43 -11.05 2.71
C ALA A 126 -4.81 -9.73 2.26
N ALA A 127 -5.18 -8.65 2.96
CA ALA A 127 -4.62 -7.31 2.79
C ALA A 127 -4.03 -6.77 4.09
N LEU A 128 -2.85 -6.16 4.03
CA LEU A 128 -2.29 -5.32 5.09
C LEU A 128 -2.13 -3.88 4.57
N VAL A 129 -2.87 -2.95 5.17
CA VAL A 129 -2.95 -1.55 4.76
C VAL A 129 -2.31 -0.69 5.84
N SER A 130 -1.14 -0.14 5.54
CA SER A 130 -0.36 0.67 6.47
C SER A 130 -0.38 2.15 6.06
N GLY A 131 -0.77 3.03 6.99
CA GLY A 131 -0.66 4.49 6.77
C GLY A 131 -1.51 5.04 5.61
N TYR A 132 -2.72 4.51 5.41
CA TYR A 132 -3.66 5.01 4.39
C TYR A 132 -5.11 5.13 4.87
N PHE A 133 -5.61 4.10 5.56
CA PHE A 133 -7.03 3.94 5.89
C PHE A 133 -7.59 5.10 6.74
N ASP A 134 -8.68 5.73 6.30
CA ASP A 134 -9.41 6.79 7.00
C ASP A 134 -10.82 6.98 6.41
N SER A 135 -11.69 7.81 7.01
CA SER A 135 -13.03 8.14 6.48
C SER A 135 -13.05 8.81 5.10
N ARG A 136 -11.89 9.31 4.64
CA ARG A 136 -11.66 10.02 3.37
C ARG A 136 -12.51 11.28 3.14
N GLN A 137 -13.30 11.74 4.10
CA GLN A 137 -14.18 12.92 3.94
C GLN A 137 -13.41 14.21 3.64
N ALA A 138 -12.12 14.25 3.98
CA ALA A 138 -11.21 15.35 3.70
C ALA A 138 -10.31 15.14 2.46
N VAL A 139 -10.61 14.17 1.58
CA VAL A 139 -9.76 13.85 0.40
C VAL A 139 -9.57 15.05 -0.54
N TRP A 140 -10.48 16.03 -0.53
CA TRP A 140 -10.33 17.28 -1.28
C TRP A 140 -9.10 18.11 -0.87
N SER A 141 -8.56 17.87 0.33
CA SER A 141 -7.37 18.53 0.87
C SER A 141 -6.07 17.73 0.62
N GLU A 142 -6.19 16.51 0.11
CA GLU A 142 -5.06 15.65 -0.26
C GLU A 142 -4.60 15.96 -1.69
N PRO A 143 -3.39 15.51 -2.10
CA PRO A 143 -2.94 15.67 -3.47
C PRO A 143 -3.94 15.10 -4.48
N ILE A 144 -4.13 15.82 -5.59
CA ILE A 144 -5.19 15.53 -6.57
C ILE A 144 -5.16 14.10 -7.12
N TYR A 145 -3.98 13.48 -7.15
CA TYR A 145 -3.79 12.10 -7.59
C TYR A 145 -4.42 11.04 -6.67
N ARG A 146 -5.01 11.44 -5.52
CA ARG A 146 -5.83 10.58 -4.65
C ARG A 146 -7.34 10.74 -4.86
N ASN A 147 -7.77 11.72 -5.66
CA ASN A 147 -9.19 12.02 -5.85
C ASN A 147 -9.82 11.15 -6.95
N VAL A 148 -10.43 10.05 -6.53
CA VAL A 148 -11.26 9.20 -7.40
C VAL A 148 -12.65 9.84 -7.55
N TRP A 149 -12.96 10.29 -8.77
CA TRP A 149 -14.20 11.00 -9.05
C TRP A 149 -15.44 10.17 -8.70
N GLY A 150 -16.35 10.75 -7.91
CA GLY A 150 -17.62 10.14 -7.55
C GLY A 150 -17.55 9.12 -6.40
N LEU A 151 -16.37 8.71 -5.94
CA LEU A 151 -16.20 7.65 -4.94
C LEU A 151 -17.02 7.90 -3.66
N LEU A 152 -16.88 9.07 -3.06
CA LEU A 152 -17.51 9.40 -1.76
C LEU A 152 -19.04 9.58 -1.83
N ARG A 153 -19.66 9.42 -3.00
CA ARG A 153 -21.13 9.36 -3.09
C ARG A 153 -21.68 8.04 -2.57
N GLU A 154 -20.87 6.98 -2.67
CA GLU A 154 -21.29 5.61 -2.37
C GLU A 154 -20.32 4.90 -1.41
N PHE A 155 -19.04 5.28 -1.39
CA PHE A 155 -17.99 4.57 -0.64
C PHE A 155 -17.10 5.50 0.19
N GLY A 156 -16.90 5.19 1.46
CA GLY A 156 -15.69 5.53 2.23
C GLY A 156 -14.76 4.31 2.32
N ASP A 157 -13.68 4.40 3.12
CA ASP A 157 -12.80 3.25 3.29
C ASP A 157 -13.50 2.12 4.08
N ALA A 158 -14.47 2.42 4.96
CA ALA A 158 -15.27 1.39 5.60
C ALA A 158 -16.02 0.54 4.57
N GLU A 159 -16.73 1.16 3.62
CA GLU A 159 -17.44 0.46 2.56
C GLU A 159 -16.49 -0.33 1.65
N LEU A 160 -15.33 0.23 1.27
CA LEU A 160 -14.31 -0.50 0.53
C LEU A 160 -13.78 -1.71 1.32
N GLY A 161 -13.65 -1.58 2.64
CA GLY A 161 -13.27 -2.67 3.53
C GLY A 161 -14.28 -3.81 3.55
N THR A 162 -15.55 -3.53 3.26
CA THR A 162 -16.58 -4.58 3.12
C THR A 162 -16.43 -5.40 1.84
N LEU A 163 -15.83 -4.82 0.78
CA LEU A 163 -15.58 -5.54 -0.48
C LEU A 163 -14.46 -6.57 -0.35
N ILE A 164 -13.63 -6.45 0.70
CA ILE A 164 -12.61 -7.44 1.03
C ILE A 164 -13.25 -8.67 1.69
N ALA A 165 -14.38 -8.51 2.38
CA ALA A 165 -15.02 -9.61 3.10
C ALA A 165 -15.39 -10.79 2.17
N PRO A 166 -15.27 -12.05 2.64
CA PRO A 166 -14.90 -12.48 3.99
C PRO A 166 -13.37 -12.63 4.20
N ARG A 167 -12.55 -12.05 3.31
CA ARG A 167 -11.09 -12.22 3.28
C ARG A 167 -10.42 -11.34 4.33
N GLY A 168 -9.16 -11.63 4.66
CA GLY A 168 -8.50 -10.99 5.80
C GLY A 168 -8.11 -9.53 5.55
N LEU A 169 -8.38 -8.63 6.50
CA LEU A 169 -7.98 -7.22 6.45
C LEU A 169 -7.25 -6.77 7.73
N ILE A 170 -5.98 -6.43 7.60
CA ILE A 170 -5.21 -5.77 8.66
C ILE A 170 -5.05 -4.29 8.31
N VAL A 171 -5.43 -3.41 9.23
CA VAL A 171 -5.12 -1.98 9.15
C VAL A 171 -4.05 -1.67 10.19
N GLU A 172 -2.93 -1.14 9.73
CA GLU A 172 -1.84 -0.68 10.59
C GLU A 172 -1.86 0.84 10.67
N TYR A 173 -2.03 1.36 11.90
CA TYR A 173 -1.93 2.78 12.15
C TYR A 173 -0.46 3.21 12.13
N SER A 174 -0.10 3.95 11.09
CA SER A 174 1.27 4.34 10.80
C SER A 174 1.38 5.83 10.54
N GLN A 175 2.52 6.39 10.91
CA GLN A 175 2.91 7.73 10.48
C GLN A 175 2.99 7.73 8.96
N VAL A 176 2.29 8.64 8.29
CA VAL A 176 2.38 8.78 6.82
C VAL A 176 3.50 9.74 6.44
N PRO A 177 4.06 9.64 5.22
CA PRO A 177 5.06 10.60 4.74
C PRO A 177 4.50 12.02 4.75
N ALA A 178 5.28 12.98 5.22
CA ALA A 178 4.90 14.38 5.23
C ALA A 178 5.05 14.96 3.82
N VAL A 179 3.96 14.92 3.05
CA VAL A 179 3.87 15.55 1.73
C VAL A 179 3.18 16.89 1.89
N THR A 180 3.88 17.98 1.57
CA THR A 180 3.34 19.34 1.60
C THR A 180 3.61 20.05 0.28
N ASN A 181 2.83 21.09 -0.02
CA ASN A 181 3.00 21.93 -1.21
C ASN A 181 2.83 21.20 -2.56
N GLN A 182 2.14 20.06 -2.60
CA GLN A 182 1.81 19.33 -3.84
C GLN A 182 0.35 19.51 -4.23
N LYS A 183 -0.17 20.75 -4.07
CA LYS A 183 -1.59 21.11 -4.30
C LYS A 183 -2.55 20.24 -3.47
N GLY A 184 -2.13 19.99 -2.23
CA GLY A 184 -2.74 19.10 -1.25
C GLY A 184 -1.65 18.58 -0.32
N ASP A 185 -2.04 18.16 0.88
CA ASP A 185 -1.12 17.65 1.89
C ASP A 185 -1.45 16.20 2.25
N LEU A 186 -0.42 15.40 2.54
CA LEU A 186 -0.59 14.14 3.25
C LEU A 186 -0.29 14.35 4.73
N LYS A 187 -1.27 14.01 5.57
CA LYS A 187 -1.18 14.13 7.03
C LYS A 187 -1.61 12.81 7.64
N THR A 188 -0.98 12.44 8.75
CA THR A 188 -1.41 11.26 9.51
C THR A 188 -2.75 11.59 10.15
N SER A 189 -3.79 10.86 9.78
CA SER A 189 -5.13 11.02 10.35
C SER A 189 -5.10 10.74 11.85
N LYS A 190 -6.03 11.33 12.60
CA LYS A 190 -6.13 11.04 14.04
C LYS A 190 -6.55 9.59 14.24
N PHE A 191 -5.95 8.91 15.20
CA PHE A 191 -6.23 7.51 15.46
C PHE A 191 -7.71 7.23 15.76
N GLU A 192 -8.39 8.14 16.45
CA GLU A 192 -9.82 8.01 16.74
C GLU A 192 -10.68 7.99 15.47
N ALA A 193 -10.29 8.75 14.44
CA ALA A 193 -10.97 8.75 13.15
C ALA A 193 -10.75 7.43 12.40
N VAL A 194 -9.50 6.94 12.40
CA VAL A 194 -9.13 5.64 11.80
C VAL A 194 -9.90 4.50 12.48
N ARG A 195 -9.94 4.48 13.81
CA ARG A 195 -10.72 3.47 14.56
C ARG A 195 -12.21 3.58 14.28
N ALA A 196 -12.78 4.78 14.31
CA ALA A 196 -14.21 4.95 14.04
C ALA A 196 -14.60 4.44 12.66
N GLU A 197 -13.77 4.69 11.64
CA GLU A 197 -13.99 4.16 10.29
C GLU A 197 -13.77 2.64 10.23
N PHE A 198 -12.81 2.09 10.97
CA PHE A 198 -12.57 0.64 11.03
C PHE A 198 -13.70 -0.12 11.73
N ASP A 199 -14.30 0.48 12.76
CA ASP A 199 -15.44 -0.07 13.48
C ASP A 199 -16.72 -0.05 12.62
N ARG A 200 -16.85 0.92 11.71
CA ARG A 200 -17.96 0.96 10.73
C ARG A 200 -18.01 -0.26 9.82
N ILE A 201 -16.88 -0.93 9.55
CA ILE A 201 -16.87 -2.18 8.78
C ILE A 201 -17.80 -3.21 9.44
N ASP A 202 -17.73 -3.39 10.76
CA ASP A 202 -18.61 -4.33 11.48
C ASP A 202 -20.07 -3.87 11.51
N ALA A 203 -20.31 -2.56 11.52
CA ALA A 203 -21.66 -2.02 11.41
C ALA A 203 -22.30 -2.31 10.04
N LEU A 204 -21.49 -2.44 8.98
CA LEU A 204 -21.94 -2.71 7.61
C LEU A 204 -22.06 -4.21 7.30
N THR A 205 -21.11 -5.04 7.76
CA THR A 205 -21.09 -6.49 7.46
C THR A 205 -21.62 -7.38 8.57
N GLY A 206 -21.77 -6.85 9.79
CA GLY A 206 -21.97 -7.62 11.00
C GLY A 206 -20.63 -7.98 11.66
N PRO A 207 -20.55 -7.96 13.02
CA PRO A 207 -19.34 -8.33 13.75
C PRO A 207 -18.87 -9.76 13.44
N GLY A 208 -17.58 -9.92 13.16
CA GLY A 208 -16.97 -11.24 12.92
C GLY A 208 -17.23 -11.84 11.53
N PHE A 209 -17.85 -11.07 10.61
CA PHE A 209 -18.11 -11.53 9.25
C PHE A 209 -16.83 -11.77 8.42
N GLN A 210 -15.76 -11.02 8.71
CA GLN A 210 -14.43 -11.21 8.12
C GLN A 210 -13.34 -11.14 9.20
N PRO A 211 -12.21 -11.84 9.04
CA PRO A 211 -11.05 -11.64 9.89
C PRO A 211 -10.50 -10.22 9.67
N LYS A 212 -10.59 -9.36 10.68
CA LYS A 212 -9.98 -8.03 10.63
C LYS A 212 -9.30 -7.64 11.93
N GLN A 213 -8.22 -6.86 11.82
CA GLN A 213 -7.51 -6.33 12.98
C GLN A 213 -7.02 -4.90 12.70
N LEU A 214 -7.22 -4.00 13.66
CA LEU A 214 -6.60 -2.67 13.68
C LEU A 214 -5.42 -2.70 14.66
N ILE A 215 -4.24 -2.33 14.19
CA ILE A 215 -2.99 -2.40 14.96
C ILE A 215 -2.47 -0.99 15.22
N SER A 216 -2.14 -0.72 16.48
CA SER A 216 -1.68 0.58 16.96
C SER A 216 -0.90 0.41 18.27
N GLY A 217 -0.05 1.37 18.59
CA GLY A 217 0.68 1.40 19.84
C GLY A 217 -0.16 1.85 21.03
N SER A 218 0.44 1.82 22.22
CA SER A 218 -0.17 2.30 23.47
C SER A 218 -0.77 3.70 23.31
N GLY A 219 -2.01 3.87 23.73
CA GLY A 219 -2.73 5.14 23.63
C GLY A 219 -3.01 5.60 22.19
N GLY A 220 -2.87 4.71 21.19
CA GLY A 220 -3.09 5.07 19.80
C GLY A 220 -1.90 5.68 19.09
N ALA A 221 -0.69 5.39 19.54
CA ALA A 221 0.51 5.80 18.84
C ALA A 221 0.65 5.06 17.49
N PRO A 222 1.20 5.70 16.44
CA PRO A 222 1.56 5.00 15.21
C PRO A 222 2.67 3.99 15.48
N VAL A 223 2.64 2.84 14.81
CA VAL A 223 3.61 1.73 15.00
C VAL A 223 4.32 1.28 13.73
N GLY A 224 3.75 1.57 12.56
CA GLY A 224 4.32 1.14 11.30
C GLY A 224 5.12 2.23 10.56
N PRO A 225 5.51 1.95 9.31
CA PRO A 225 5.10 0.76 8.53
C PRO A 225 5.81 -0.53 8.94
N GLY A 226 5.10 -1.66 8.86
CA GLY A 226 5.69 -2.99 8.96
C GLY A 226 6.04 -3.42 10.38
N SER A 227 5.27 -2.97 11.38
CA SER A 227 5.44 -3.39 12.77
C SER A 227 5.36 -4.91 12.91
N PRO A 228 6.10 -5.52 13.85
CA PRO A 228 6.08 -6.97 14.04
C PRO A 228 4.66 -7.53 14.20
N GLU A 229 3.81 -6.89 15.00
CA GLU A 229 2.43 -7.34 15.22
C GLU A 229 1.62 -7.37 13.91
N ALA A 230 1.76 -6.36 13.05
CA ALA A 230 1.05 -6.29 11.77
C ALA A 230 1.55 -7.32 10.78
N MET A 231 2.87 -7.50 10.68
CA MET A 231 3.48 -8.49 9.80
C MET A 231 3.12 -9.92 10.22
N GLU A 232 3.13 -10.20 11.52
CA GLU A 232 2.74 -11.50 12.04
C GLU A 232 1.24 -11.79 11.83
N ALA A 233 0.37 -10.81 12.07
CA ALA A 233 -1.07 -10.95 11.84
C ALA A 233 -1.37 -11.22 10.36
N PHE A 234 -0.71 -10.47 9.46
CA PHE A 234 -0.81 -10.68 8.03
C PHE A 234 -0.30 -12.06 7.59
N ALA A 235 0.85 -12.50 8.12
CA ALA A 235 1.41 -13.81 7.82
C ALA A 235 0.49 -14.96 8.26
N ARG A 236 -0.16 -14.83 9.42
CA ARG A 236 -1.14 -15.81 9.93
C ARG A 236 -2.36 -15.95 9.01
N LEU A 237 -2.87 -14.84 8.45
CA LEU A 237 -3.95 -14.89 7.47
C LEU A 237 -3.58 -15.66 6.19
N LEU A 238 -2.28 -15.73 5.89
CA LEU A 238 -1.71 -16.45 4.76
C LEU A 238 -1.10 -17.81 5.17
N GLY A 239 -1.53 -18.37 6.30
CA GLY A 239 -1.19 -19.73 6.72
C GLY A 239 0.18 -19.89 7.39
N VAL A 240 0.93 -18.80 7.63
CA VAL A 240 2.23 -18.84 8.32
C VAL A 240 2.03 -18.49 9.81
N ASN A 241 2.01 -19.52 10.67
CA ASN A 241 1.62 -19.38 12.07
C ASN A 241 2.73 -18.96 13.04
N ALA A 242 3.99 -19.19 12.68
CA ALA A 242 5.14 -18.93 13.54
C ALA A 242 6.26 -18.23 12.74
N PRO A 243 6.04 -16.99 12.29
CA PRO A 243 7.06 -16.24 11.59
C PRO A 243 8.25 -15.94 12.51
N LEU A 244 9.44 -15.85 11.90
CA LEU A 244 10.70 -15.55 12.55
C LEU A 244 10.98 -14.03 12.50
N PRO A 245 11.72 -13.50 13.49
CA PRO A 245 12.19 -12.12 13.44
C PRO A 245 13.14 -11.92 12.25
N LEU A 246 13.24 -10.68 11.77
CA LEU A 246 14.16 -10.32 10.70
C LEU A 246 15.61 -10.66 11.08
N SER A 247 16.29 -11.45 10.26
CA SER A 247 17.67 -11.88 10.47
C SER A 247 18.65 -10.71 10.50
N GLY A 248 19.81 -10.88 11.14
CA GLY A 248 20.87 -9.87 11.13
C GLY A 248 21.54 -9.69 9.77
N GLU A 249 21.46 -10.69 8.89
CA GLU A 249 22.19 -10.76 7.62
C GLU A 249 21.59 -9.80 6.58
N VAL A 250 22.37 -8.85 6.08
CA VAL A 250 21.86 -7.88 5.10
C VAL A 250 21.92 -8.50 3.70
N PRO A 251 20.83 -8.45 2.91
CA PRO A 251 20.84 -8.90 1.52
C PRO A 251 21.92 -8.18 0.69
N VAL A 252 22.49 -8.90 -0.26
CA VAL A 252 23.54 -8.36 -1.15
C VAL A 252 22.98 -8.22 -2.56
N GLU A 253 23.12 -7.03 -3.14
CA GLU A 253 22.80 -6.79 -4.54
C GLU A 253 23.72 -7.62 -5.45
N ARG A 254 23.12 -8.45 -6.31
CA ARG A 254 23.85 -9.32 -7.24
C ARG A 254 23.69 -8.91 -8.70
N ARG A 255 22.75 -8.02 -9.01
CA ARG A 255 22.54 -7.47 -10.36
C ARG A 255 23.70 -6.52 -10.68
N ARG A 256 24.53 -6.87 -11.66
CA ARG A 256 25.73 -6.09 -12.00
C ARG A 256 25.46 -4.83 -12.82
N SER A 257 24.34 -4.77 -13.54
CA SER A 257 24.00 -3.70 -14.47
C SER A 257 22.81 -2.85 -14.02
N PHE A 258 22.48 -2.90 -12.72
CA PHE A 258 21.34 -2.20 -12.15
C PHE A 258 21.85 -1.21 -11.12
N ASP A 259 21.51 0.07 -11.29
CA ASP A 259 21.73 1.10 -10.28
C ASP A 259 20.37 1.45 -9.65
N PRO A 260 20.16 1.22 -8.34
CA PRO A 260 18.92 1.62 -7.67
C PRO A 260 18.69 3.13 -7.60
N ALA A 261 19.70 3.96 -7.93
CA ALA A 261 19.62 5.42 -7.90
C ALA A 261 19.36 6.07 -9.27
N GLU A 262 19.37 5.30 -10.37
CA GLU A 262 19.09 5.78 -11.74
C GLU A 262 17.68 5.41 -12.21
#